data_AF-A0A1C6FPU4-F1
#
_entry.id   AF-A0A1C6FPU4-F1
#
_cell.length_a   1.000
_cell.length_b   1.000
_cell.length_c   1.000
_cell.angle_alpha   90.00
_cell.angle_beta   90.00
_cell.angle_gamma   90.00
#
_symmetry.space_group_name_H-M   'P 1'
#
loop_
_entity.id
_entity.type
_entity.pdbx_description
1 polymer ?
#
loop_
_entity_poly.entity_id
_entity_poly.type
_entity_poly.pdbx_seq_one_letter_code
_entity_poly.pdbx_strand_id
1 'polypeptide(L)'
;MNKMKFIHISSDEIDSITHEMFFDYTDEIIGKSNPLNGERSFVLCIIEQIVALLKRDSKDDKMIITHIQTLLRASLSHNEYQNYLKFIAPAKIAQHKDLEPLSDIERYVLHELIQSNYHEYLWKSDFVSCCYTAMNAFLISAYCIISKGLNQHISTIDITVDIYDTVIDITLTLVETKPDVILVDWHSINKINDLYMLYLTQYAGLEKSSILDLVSADVIEKEYYTKDERFTIAPSILMKQYLSIIEREVNIIIQLSKLPNTENKHYNWYDMKNFVKKRGIELEYVPFRLYKALDALYKFRNESMHGETDITNEDYEILLSYKNQNLFMGLSVKKLELKGIVIHPTVEEIGEYTGIAPKSTIANESIKKE
;
A
#
# COMPACT_ATOMS: atom_id res chain seq x y z
N MET A 1 -24.86 -31.67 -4.42
CA MET A 1 -23.92 -30.54 -4.65
C MET A 1 -24.75 -29.29 -4.83
N ASN A 2 -24.79 -28.40 -3.84
CA ASN A 2 -25.38 -27.07 -4.05
C ASN A 2 -24.52 -26.35 -5.08
N LYS A 3 -25.12 -25.89 -6.18
CA LYS A 3 -24.47 -24.95 -7.10
C LYS A 3 -24.13 -23.71 -6.28
N MET A 4 -22.84 -23.42 -6.08
CA MET A 4 -22.43 -22.11 -5.59
C MET A 4 -23.03 -21.06 -6.54
N LYS A 5 -23.73 -20.10 -5.96
CA LYS A 5 -24.28 -18.97 -6.72
C LYS A 5 -23.30 -17.83 -6.60
N PHE A 6 -23.08 -17.14 -7.71
CA PHE A 6 -22.17 -16.01 -7.78
C PHE A 6 -22.94 -14.79 -8.27
N ILE A 7 -22.58 -13.62 -7.75
CA ILE A 7 -22.89 -12.35 -8.38
C ILE A 7 -21.61 -11.87 -9.05
N HIS A 8 -21.71 -11.55 -10.32
CA HIS A 8 -20.61 -11.01 -11.12
C HIS A 8 -20.94 -9.55 -11.45
N ILE A 9 -19.96 -8.66 -11.25
CA ILE A 9 -20.01 -7.25 -11.67
C ILE A 9 -18.84 -7.07 -12.62
N SER A 10 -19.15 -6.98 -13.92
CA SER A 10 -18.15 -6.86 -14.98
C SER A 10 -17.58 -5.45 -15.09
N SER A 11 -16.46 -5.29 -15.80
CA SER A 11 -15.88 -3.97 -16.11
C SER A 11 -16.90 -3.00 -16.69
N ASP A 12 -17.71 -3.41 -17.68
CA ASP A 12 -18.73 -2.55 -18.29
C ASP A 12 -19.79 -2.10 -17.27
N GLU A 13 -20.16 -2.98 -16.32
CA GLU A 13 -21.10 -2.65 -15.26
C GLU A 13 -20.46 -1.70 -14.23
N ILE A 14 -19.21 -1.94 -13.86
CA ILE A 14 -18.44 -1.05 -12.98
C ILE A 14 -18.35 0.35 -13.60
N ASP A 15 -18.00 0.44 -14.87
CA ASP A 15 -17.93 1.71 -15.62
C ASP A 15 -19.30 2.39 -15.65
N SER A 16 -20.38 1.65 -15.89
CA SER A 16 -21.73 2.20 -15.89
C SER A 16 -22.16 2.71 -14.50
N ILE A 17 -21.83 2.00 -13.43
CA ILE A 17 -22.19 2.38 -12.06
C ILE A 17 -21.40 3.63 -11.64
N THR A 18 -20.09 3.62 -11.91
CA THR A 18 -19.15 4.68 -11.52
C THR A 18 -19.09 5.86 -12.49
N HIS A 19 -19.84 5.79 -13.60
CA HIS A 19 -19.97 6.90 -14.53
C HIS A 19 -20.48 8.15 -13.82
N GLU A 20 -19.72 9.24 -13.97
CA GLU A 20 -19.96 10.55 -13.34
C GLU A 20 -20.25 10.42 -11.83
N MET A 21 -19.53 9.52 -11.15
CA MET A 21 -19.66 9.28 -9.71
C MET A 21 -19.50 10.57 -8.87
N PHE A 22 -18.69 11.51 -9.35
CA PHE A 22 -18.53 12.84 -8.76
C PHE A 22 -17.97 13.84 -9.76
N PHE A 23 -18.12 15.12 -9.44
CA PHE A 23 -17.41 16.25 -10.04
C PHE A 23 -16.54 16.91 -8.97
N ASP A 24 -15.24 17.02 -9.24
CA ASP A 24 -14.26 17.64 -8.33
C ASP A 24 -13.97 19.08 -8.78
N TYR A 25 -14.47 20.04 -8.01
CA TYR A 25 -14.15 21.46 -8.13
C TYR A 25 -13.12 21.84 -7.08
N THR A 26 -12.40 22.95 -7.29
CA THR A 26 -11.31 23.38 -6.41
C THR A 26 -11.69 23.41 -4.92
N ASP A 27 -12.89 23.89 -4.61
CA ASP A 27 -13.36 24.08 -3.23
C ASP A 27 -14.45 23.08 -2.81
N GLU A 28 -14.95 22.26 -3.73
CA GLU A 28 -16.14 21.43 -3.49
C GLU A 28 -16.11 20.14 -4.32
N ILE A 29 -16.49 19.02 -3.71
CA ILE A 29 -16.73 17.76 -4.40
C ILE A 29 -18.24 17.52 -4.40
N ILE A 30 -18.82 17.41 -5.60
CA ILE A 30 -20.24 17.12 -5.78
C ILE A 30 -20.38 15.66 -6.23
N GLY A 31 -20.90 14.82 -5.35
CA GLY A 31 -21.19 13.41 -5.63
C GLY A 31 -22.47 13.23 -6.45
N LYS A 32 -22.59 12.06 -7.09
CA LYS A 32 -23.79 11.60 -7.81
C LYS A 32 -24.97 11.35 -6.87
N SER A 33 -24.69 10.90 -5.64
CA SER A 33 -25.71 10.52 -4.66
C SER A 33 -26.16 11.71 -3.80
N ASN A 34 -27.45 11.76 -3.49
CA ASN A 34 -27.99 12.74 -2.56
C ASN A 34 -28.22 12.10 -1.18
N PRO A 35 -27.52 12.51 -0.12
CA PRO A 35 -27.63 11.89 1.20
C PRO A 35 -29.01 12.05 1.85
N LEU A 36 -29.89 12.92 1.34
CA LEU A 36 -31.28 13.03 1.80
C LEU A 36 -32.21 11.99 1.17
N ASN A 37 -31.76 11.21 0.17
CA ASN A 37 -32.57 10.17 -0.45
C ASN A 37 -32.64 8.88 0.37
N GLY A 38 -31.87 8.77 1.45
CA GLY A 38 -31.89 7.59 2.31
C GLY A 38 -30.52 7.19 2.83
N GLU A 39 -30.50 6.17 3.67
CA GLU A 39 -29.27 5.72 4.33
C GLU A 39 -28.26 5.14 3.33
N ARG A 40 -28.73 4.36 2.34
CA ARG A 40 -27.88 3.86 1.25
C ARG A 40 -27.23 5.02 0.49
N SER A 41 -28.02 6.01 0.08
CA SER A 41 -27.53 7.19 -0.62
C SER A 41 -26.56 8.02 0.22
N PHE A 42 -26.74 8.07 1.54
CA PHE A 42 -25.78 8.70 2.47
C PHE A 42 -24.42 7.99 2.47
N VAL A 43 -24.41 6.66 2.53
CA VAL A 43 -23.16 5.87 2.45
C VAL A 43 -22.46 6.06 1.11
N LEU A 44 -23.22 5.97 0.00
CA LEU A 44 -22.67 6.17 -1.34
C LEU A 44 -22.07 7.57 -1.51
N CYS A 45 -22.73 8.61 -1.00
CA CYS A 45 -22.21 9.98 -1.00
C CYS A 45 -20.87 10.08 -0.26
N ILE A 46 -20.70 9.44 0.89
CA ILE A 46 -19.41 9.45 1.60
C ILE A 46 -18.32 8.72 0.80
N ILE A 47 -18.65 7.58 0.18
CA ILE A 47 -17.69 6.88 -0.69
C ILE A 47 -17.27 7.76 -1.87
N GLU A 48 -18.21 8.48 -2.50
CA GLU A 48 -17.94 9.44 -3.57
C GLU A 48 -16.95 10.53 -3.13
N GLN A 49 -17.14 11.09 -1.93
CA GLN A 49 -16.21 12.08 -1.37
C GLN A 49 -14.81 11.51 -1.18
N ILE A 50 -14.68 10.31 -0.59
CA ILE A 50 -13.35 9.71 -0.36
C ILE A 50 -12.66 9.42 -1.70
N VAL A 51 -13.36 8.81 -2.67
CA VAL A 51 -12.79 8.50 -3.98
C VAL A 51 -12.29 9.77 -4.67
N ALA A 52 -13.04 10.87 -4.60
CA ALA A 52 -12.62 12.15 -5.14
C ALA A 52 -11.36 12.69 -4.45
N LEU A 53 -11.31 12.69 -3.12
CA LEU A 53 -10.15 13.11 -2.34
C LEU A 53 -8.90 12.27 -2.66
N LEU A 54 -9.06 10.96 -2.89
CA LEU A 54 -7.95 10.08 -3.29
C LEU A 54 -7.40 10.40 -4.69
N LYS A 55 -8.19 10.98 -5.59
CA LYS A 55 -7.72 11.37 -6.94
C LYS A 55 -6.94 12.69 -6.96
N ARG A 56 -7.04 13.54 -5.93
CA ARG A 56 -6.29 14.80 -5.86
C ARG A 56 -4.79 14.55 -5.68
N ASP A 57 -3.94 15.39 -6.29
CA ASP A 57 -2.47 15.25 -6.15
C ASP A 57 -2.02 15.37 -4.67
N SER A 58 -2.58 16.35 -3.95
CA SER A 58 -2.43 16.48 -2.51
C SER A 58 -3.62 15.84 -1.81
N LYS A 59 -3.34 14.85 -0.97
CA LYS A 59 -4.34 14.10 -0.21
C LYS A 59 -4.73 14.87 1.04
N ASP A 60 -6.03 15.04 1.26
CA ASP A 60 -6.56 15.49 2.56
C ASP A 60 -6.82 14.26 3.43
N ASP A 61 -5.75 13.68 3.97
CA ASP A 61 -5.84 12.44 4.76
C ASP A 61 -6.70 12.60 6.01
N LYS A 62 -6.77 13.81 6.57
CA LYS A 62 -7.65 14.10 7.71
C LYS A 62 -9.12 13.92 7.34
N MET A 63 -9.53 14.49 6.21
CA MET A 63 -10.90 14.36 5.71
C MET A 63 -11.20 12.92 5.26
N ILE A 64 -10.25 12.27 4.58
CA ILE A 64 -10.36 10.86 4.18
C ILE A 64 -10.59 9.97 5.40
N ILE A 65 -9.74 10.07 6.44
CA ILE A 65 -9.86 9.28 7.67
C ILE A 65 -11.20 9.55 8.36
N THR A 66 -11.63 10.81 8.44
CA THR A 66 -12.92 11.19 9.05
C THR A 66 -14.08 10.52 8.33
N HIS A 67 -14.07 10.50 7.00
CA HIS A 67 -15.09 9.83 6.19
C HIS A 67 -15.03 8.30 6.33
N ILE A 68 -13.84 7.70 6.34
CA ILE A 68 -13.66 6.26 6.59
C ILE A 68 -14.24 5.87 7.96
N GLN A 69 -13.93 6.62 9.02
CA GLN A 69 -14.49 6.38 10.36
C GLN A 69 -16.01 6.52 10.37
N THR A 70 -16.57 7.45 9.58
CA THR A 70 -18.02 7.62 9.43
C THR A 70 -18.65 6.40 8.76
N LEU A 71 -18.03 5.88 7.68
CA LEU A 71 -18.47 4.64 7.03
C LEU A 71 -18.39 3.43 7.97
N LEU A 72 -17.35 3.32 8.80
CA LEU A 72 -17.25 2.25 9.81
C LEU A 72 -18.35 2.35 10.87
N ARG A 73 -18.69 3.56 11.34
CA ARG A 73 -19.82 3.74 12.27
C ARG A 73 -21.14 3.40 11.60
N ALA A 74 -21.34 3.82 10.35
CA ALA A 74 -22.53 3.49 9.58
C ALA A 74 -22.64 1.98 9.33
N SER A 75 -21.53 1.26 9.10
CA SER A 75 -21.56 -0.19 8.90
C SER A 75 -21.97 -0.96 10.18
N LEU A 76 -21.78 -0.36 11.37
CA LEU A 76 -22.10 -0.98 12.65
C LEU A 76 -23.48 -0.59 13.20
N SER A 77 -24.08 0.52 12.74
CA SER A 77 -25.34 1.01 13.29
C SER A 77 -26.13 1.90 12.33
N HIS A 78 -27.45 1.77 12.35
CA HIS A 78 -28.38 2.71 11.70
C HIS A 78 -28.37 4.12 12.32
N ASN A 79 -27.79 4.28 13.51
CA ASN A 79 -27.83 5.56 14.23
C ASN A 79 -26.98 6.65 13.55
N GLU A 80 -25.95 6.29 12.78
CA GLU A 80 -25.07 7.27 12.16
C GLU A 80 -25.82 8.17 11.18
N TYR A 81 -26.65 7.59 10.31
CA TYR A 81 -27.48 8.36 9.37
C TYR A 81 -28.52 9.21 10.09
N GLN A 82 -29.13 8.71 11.16
CA GLN A 82 -30.06 9.51 11.96
C GLN A 82 -29.37 10.70 12.64
N ASN A 83 -28.13 10.52 13.11
CA ASN A 83 -27.34 11.60 13.68
C ASN A 83 -26.98 12.65 12.64
N TYR A 84 -26.61 12.22 11.43
CA TYR A 84 -26.44 13.10 10.27
C TYR A 84 -27.70 13.93 9.99
N LEU A 85 -28.88 13.29 9.91
CA LEU A 85 -30.14 13.99 9.65
C LEU A 85 -30.50 15.01 10.75
N LYS A 86 -30.20 14.71 12.02
CA LYS A 86 -30.39 15.67 13.12
C LYS A 86 -29.57 16.93 12.95
N PHE A 87 -28.39 16.83 12.33
CA PHE A 87 -27.51 17.97 12.11
C PHE A 87 -27.88 18.75 10.85
N ILE A 88 -28.08 18.07 9.72
CA ILE A 88 -28.28 18.72 8.42
C ILE A 88 -29.74 19.08 8.14
N ALA A 89 -30.69 18.28 8.59
CA ALA A 89 -32.11 18.45 8.27
C ALA A 89 -33.03 18.12 9.47
N PRO A 90 -32.85 18.78 10.64
CA PRO A 90 -33.57 18.42 11.87
C PRO A 90 -35.09 18.46 11.74
N ALA A 91 -35.62 19.41 10.96
CA ALA A 91 -37.07 19.55 10.74
C ALA A 91 -37.66 18.50 9.78
N LYS A 92 -36.82 17.75 9.05
CA LYS A 92 -37.24 16.79 8.02
C LYS A 92 -36.82 15.35 8.31
N ILE A 93 -36.33 15.05 9.51
CA ILE A 93 -35.86 13.69 9.88
C ILE A 93 -36.92 12.63 9.55
N ALA A 94 -38.18 12.85 9.91
CA ALA A 94 -39.27 11.91 9.67
C ALA A 94 -39.55 11.65 8.18
N GLN A 95 -39.12 12.56 7.29
CA GLN A 95 -39.27 12.40 5.83
C GLN A 95 -38.17 11.53 5.22
N HIS A 96 -36.99 11.48 5.84
CA HIS A 96 -35.78 10.92 5.23
C HIS A 96 -35.24 9.66 5.93
N LYS A 97 -35.50 9.50 7.24
CA LYS A 97 -34.85 8.48 8.08
C LYS A 97 -35.11 7.03 7.66
N ASP A 98 -36.25 6.77 7.01
CA ASP A 98 -36.69 5.42 6.64
C ASP A 98 -36.54 5.16 5.11
N LEU A 99 -35.96 6.12 4.37
CA LEU A 99 -35.73 5.97 2.94
C LEU A 99 -34.48 5.11 2.69
N GLU A 100 -34.58 4.22 1.70
CA GLU A 100 -33.51 3.35 1.21
C GLU A 100 -32.56 2.84 2.31
N PRO A 101 -33.06 2.07 3.29
CA PRO A 101 -32.22 1.57 4.37
C PRO A 101 -31.11 0.69 3.82
N LEU A 102 -29.93 0.79 4.43
CA LEU A 102 -28.85 -0.15 4.19
C LEU A 102 -29.14 -1.43 4.97
N SER A 103 -29.21 -2.57 4.28
CA SER A 103 -29.49 -3.86 4.89
C SER A 103 -28.33 -4.35 5.76
N ASP A 104 -28.61 -5.29 6.67
CA ASP A 104 -27.57 -5.92 7.51
C ASP A 104 -26.51 -6.66 6.68
N ILE A 105 -26.90 -7.19 5.52
CA ILE A 105 -25.99 -7.85 4.58
C ILE A 105 -25.02 -6.82 3.99
N GLU A 106 -25.57 -5.73 3.45
CA GLU A 106 -24.78 -4.63 2.87
C GLU A 106 -23.87 -3.97 3.90
N ARG A 107 -24.34 -3.77 5.13
CA ARG A 107 -23.51 -3.28 6.25
C ARG A 107 -22.31 -4.17 6.51
N TYR A 108 -22.52 -5.47 6.49
CA TYR A 108 -21.45 -6.42 6.77
C TYR A 108 -20.37 -6.37 5.68
N VAL A 109 -20.78 -6.26 4.41
CA VAL A 109 -19.86 -6.02 3.28
C VAL A 109 -19.12 -4.69 3.41
N LEU A 110 -19.85 -3.61 3.71
CA LEU A 110 -19.27 -2.28 3.90
C LEU A 110 -18.21 -2.29 5.01
N HIS A 111 -18.48 -2.98 6.12
CA HIS A 111 -17.55 -3.07 7.24
C HIS A 111 -16.22 -3.68 6.80
N GLU A 112 -16.26 -4.85 6.18
CA GLU A 112 -15.06 -5.62 5.79
C GLU A 112 -14.21 -4.86 4.77
N LEU A 113 -14.83 -4.22 3.77
CA LEU A 113 -14.10 -3.44 2.76
C LEU A 113 -13.49 -2.15 3.32
N ILE A 114 -14.25 -1.41 4.15
CA ILE A 114 -13.78 -0.12 4.68
C ILE A 114 -12.77 -0.30 5.82
N GLN A 115 -12.86 -1.39 6.58
CA GLN A 115 -11.91 -1.67 7.64
C GLN A 115 -10.48 -1.83 7.10
N SER A 116 -10.32 -2.46 5.92
CA SER A 116 -9.03 -2.55 5.23
C SER A 116 -8.43 -1.16 4.95
N ASN A 117 -9.24 -0.22 4.47
CA ASN A 117 -8.78 1.16 4.23
C ASN A 117 -8.39 1.90 5.51
N TYR A 118 -9.07 1.62 6.62
CA TYR A 118 -8.70 2.20 7.90
C TYR A 118 -7.38 1.61 8.43
N HIS A 119 -7.18 0.31 8.27
CA HIS A 119 -5.94 -0.37 8.67
C HIS A 119 -4.71 0.10 7.88
N GLU A 120 -4.87 0.51 6.62
CA GLU A 120 -3.79 1.12 5.83
C GLU A 120 -3.17 2.32 6.55
N TYR A 121 -4.00 3.17 7.17
CA TYR A 121 -3.52 4.27 8.00
C TYR A 121 -2.92 3.79 9.33
N LEU A 122 -3.57 2.84 10.01
CA LEU A 122 -3.14 2.43 11.35
C LEU A 122 -1.82 1.64 11.37
N TRP A 123 -1.46 0.95 10.29
CA TRP A 123 -0.25 0.13 10.22
C TRP A 123 0.91 0.78 9.46
N LYS A 124 0.70 1.99 8.92
CA LYS A 124 1.74 2.79 8.29
C LYS A 124 2.86 3.17 9.29
N SER A 125 4.09 3.28 8.79
CA SER A 125 5.21 3.92 9.48
C SER A 125 5.56 5.27 8.84
N ASP A 126 6.41 6.09 9.48
CA ASP A 126 6.84 7.39 8.93
C ASP A 126 7.67 7.27 7.63
N PHE A 127 8.06 6.06 7.24
CA PHE A 127 8.91 5.79 6.08
C PHE A 127 8.21 5.07 4.92
N VAL A 128 6.95 4.69 5.13
CA VAL A 128 6.11 3.99 4.14
C VAL A 128 4.94 4.90 3.81
N SER A 129 4.57 5.06 2.54
CA SER A 129 3.36 5.81 2.17
C SER A 129 2.11 4.92 2.20
N CYS A 130 0.92 5.50 2.33
CA CYS A 130 -0.31 4.74 2.13
C CYS A 130 -0.45 4.28 0.67
N CYS A 131 -1.02 3.10 0.48
CA CYS A 131 -1.42 2.56 -0.82
C CYS A 131 -2.80 3.10 -1.23
N TYR A 132 -2.84 4.36 -1.66
CA TYR A 132 -4.08 5.04 -2.04
C TYR A 132 -4.80 4.37 -3.22
N THR A 133 -4.08 3.70 -4.12
CA THR A 133 -4.67 2.97 -5.25
C THR A 133 -5.43 1.73 -4.79
N ALA A 134 -4.87 0.97 -3.85
CA ALA A 134 -5.59 -0.13 -3.20
C ALA A 134 -6.81 0.39 -2.44
N MET A 135 -6.66 1.45 -1.63
CA MET A 135 -7.79 2.04 -0.92
C MET A 135 -8.95 2.42 -1.86
N ASN A 136 -8.62 3.01 -3.01
CA ASN A 136 -9.57 3.37 -4.04
C ASN A 136 -10.28 2.14 -4.61
N ALA A 137 -9.56 1.06 -4.91
CA ALA A 137 -10.17 -0.16 -5.43
C ALA A 137 -11.15 -0.81 -4.43
N PHE A 138 -10.85 -0.80 -3.13
CA PHE A 138 -11.79 -1.25 -2.09
C PHE A 138 -13.04 -0.35 -2.02
N LEU A 139 -12.89 0.97 -2.17
CA LEU A 139 -14.01 1.92 -2.20
C LEU A 139 -14.89 1.76 -3.44
N ILE A 140 -14.29 1.61 -4.62
CA ILE A 140 -15.03 1.35 -5.86
C ILE A 140 -15.77 0.02 -5.76
N SER A 141 -15.15 -1.01 -5.18
CA SER A 141 -15.80 -2.30 -4.95
C SER A 141 -17.00 -2.16 -4.01
N ALA A 142 -16.83 -1.45 -2.90
CA ALA A 142 -17.93 -1.16 -1.98
C ALA A 142 -19.06 -0.37 -2.68
N TYR A 143 -18.71 0.67 -3.44
CA TYR A 143 -19.67 1.49 -4.18
C TYR A 143 -20.50 0.66 -5.15
N CYS A 144 -19.86 -0.20 -5.95
CA CYS A 144 -20.53 -1.07 -6.91
C CYS A 144 -21.46 -2.08 -6.24
N ILE A 145 -21.00 -2.75 -5.17
CA ILE A 145 -21.79 -3.75 -4.46
C ILE A 145 -23.01 -3.11 -3.80
N ILE A 146 -22.84 -1.98 -3.11
CA ILE A 146 -23.94 -1.26 -2.43
C ILE A 146 -24.93 -0.68 -3.45
N SER A 147 -24.45 -0.17 -4.59
CA SER A 147 -25.31 0.36 -5.66
C SER A 147 -26.16 -0.73 -6.31
N LYS A 148 -25.60 -1.93 -6.49
CA LYS A 148 -26.31 -3.09 -7.04
C LYS A 148 -27.34 -3.65 -6.05
N GLY A 149 -27.04 -3.56 -4.76
CA GLY A 149 -27.84 -4.09 -3.67
C GLY A 149 -27.70 -5.62 -3.52
N LEU A 150 -27.85 -6.09 -2.28
CA LEU A 150 -27.73 -7.51 -1.95
C LEU A 150 -28.95 -8.01 -1.18
N ASN A 151 -29.40 -9.22 -1.52
CA ASN A 151 -30.51 -9.90 -0.85
C ASN A 151 -30.11 -11.23 -0.19
N GLN A 152 -28.83 -11.61 -0.28
CA GLN A 152 -28.29 -12.86 0.25
C GLN A 152 -26.89 -12.62 0.83
N HIS A 153 -26.54 -13.38 1.88
CA HIS A 153 -25.20 -13.31 2.49
C HIS A 153 -24.11 -13.71 1.50
N ILE A 154 -22.92 -13.15 1.69
CA ILE A 154 -21.72 -13.46 0.89
C ILE A 154 -20.62 -13.97 1.79
N SER A 155 -19.81 -14.91 1.31
CA SER A 155 -18.63 -15.43 2.03
C SER A 155 -17.32 -14.88 1.50
N THR A 156 -17.28 -14.49 0.22
CA THR A 156 -16.06 -14.08 -0.47
C THR A 156 -16.35 -12.92 -1.42
N ILE A 157 -15.44 -11.96 -1.48
CA ILE A 157 -15.37 -10.88 -2.46
C ILE A 157 -14.03 -11.02 -3.19
N ASP A 158 -14.07 -11.44 -4.45
CA ASP A 158 -12.91 -11.45 -5.33
C ASP A 158 -12.88 -10.14 -6.12
N ILE A 159 -11.81 -9.36 -5.96
CA ILE A 159 -11.57 -8.10 -6.67
C ILE A 159 -10.43 -8.33 -7.65
N THR A 160 -10.69 -8.14 -8.95
CA THR A 160 -9.64 -8.16 -9.97
C THR A 160 -9.32 -6.75 -10.43
N VAL A 161 -8.04 -6.41 -10.47
CA VAL A 161 -7.55 -5.10 -10.90
C VAL A 161 -6.60 -5.18 -12.09
N ASP A 162 -6.55 -4.09 -12.86
CA ASP A 162 -5.61 -3.93 -13.97
C ASP A 162 -4.20 -3.49 -13.53
N ILE A 163 -3.37 -3.04 -14.48
CA ILE A 163 -2.00 -2.56 -14.22
C ILE A 163 -1.94 -1.17 -13.57
N TYR A 164 -3.08 -0.53 -13.33
CA TYR A 164 -3.19 0.76 -12.65
C TYR A 164 -3.99 0.65 -11.36
N ASP A 165 -4.17 -0.57 -10.84
CA ASP A 165 -5.06 -0.91 -9.73
C ASP A 165 -6.52 -0.46 -9.95
N THR A 166 -6.95 -0.35 -11.21
CA THR A 166 -8.34 -0.07 -11.56
C THR A 166 -9.14 -1.36 -11.49
N VAL A 167 -10.27 -1.34 -10.76
CA VAL A 167 -11.13 -2.52 -10.62
C VAL A 167 -11.80 -2.84 -11.95
N ILE A 168 -11.61 -4.06 -12.44
CA ILE A 168 -12.16 -4.55 -13.72
C ILE A 168 -13.14 -5.71 -13.55
N ASP A 169 -13.12 -6.37 -12.39
CA ASP A 169 -14.02 -7.49 -12.09
C ASP A 169 -14.27 -7.56 -10.58
N ILE A 170 -15.53 -7.78 -10.20
CA ILE A 170 -15.90 -8.13 -8.83
C ILE A 170 -16.77 -9.38 -8.87
N THR A 171 -16.34 -10.43 -8.17
CA THR A 171 -17.10 -11.66 -8.01
C THR A 171 -17.46 -11.90 -6.55
N LEU A 172 -18.75 -12.09 -6.26
CA LEU A 172 -19.26 -12.36 -4.92
C LEU A 172 -19.73 -13.80 -4.81
N THR A 173 -19.24 -14.54 -3.83
CA THR A 173 -19.70 -15.90 -3.55
C THR A 173 -20.86 -15.87 -2.56
N LEU A 174 -22.06 -16.30 -2.99
CA LEU A 174 -23.27 -16.26 -2.17
C LEU A 174 -23.40 -17.50 -1.27
N VAL A 175 -23.86 -17.27 -0.05
CA VAL A 175 -24.12 -18.30 0.96
C VAL A 175 -25.50 -18.11 1.59
N GLU A 176 -26.11 -19.20 2.07
CA GLU A 176 -27.46 -19.16 2.66
C GLU A 176 -27.45 -18.59 4.08
N THR A 177 -26.35 -18.82 4.81
CA THR A 177 -26.18 -18.39 6.21
C THR A 177 -25.12 -17.30 6.31
N LYS A 178 -25.30 -16.38 7.26
CA LYS A 178 -24.29 -15.37 7.57
C LYS A 178 -22.96 -16.05 7.95
N PRO A 179 -21.84 -15.75 7.27
CA PRO A 179 -20.53 -16.22 7.68
C PRO A 179 -19.96 -15.38 8.84
N ASP A 180 -18.96 -15.92 9.51
CA ASP A 180 -18.27 -15.22 10.62
C ASP A 180 -17.35 -14.10 10.11
N VAL A 181 -16.74 -14.29 8.93
CA VAL A 181 -15.89 -13.32 8.20
C VAL A 181 -16.20 -13.41 6.71
N ILE A 182 -16.17 -12.27 6.02
CA ILE A 182 -16.14 -12.24 4.55
C ILE A 182 -14.67 -12.19 4.12
N LEU A 183 -14.26 -13.18 3.33
CA LEU A 183 -12.90 -13.18 2.76
C LEU A 183 -12.85 -12.19 1.59
N VAL A 184 -11.85 -11.31 1.59
CA VAL A 184 -11.62 -10.39 0.48
C VAL A 184 -10.31 -10.79 -0.20
N ASP A 185 -10.42 -11.25 -1.44
CA ASP A 185 -9.30 -11.71 -2.23
C ASP A 185 -8.99 -10.68 -3.33
N TRP A 186 -7.75 -10.21 -3.37
CA TRP A 186 -7.24 -9.25 -4.35
C TRP A 186 -6.42 -9.94 -5.42
N HIS A 187 -6.75 -9.71 -6.69
CA HIS A 187 -6.09 -10.30 -7.83
C HIS A 187 -5.65 -9.22 -8.81
N SER A 188 -4.34 -9.00 -8.96
CA SER A 188 -3.83 -8.20 -10.08
C SER A 188 -3.63 -9.08 -11.31
N ILE A 189 -4.07 -8.60 -12.47
CA ILE A 189 -3.80 -9.28 -13.76
C ILE A 189 -2.31 -9.26 -14.13
N ASN A 190 -1.49 -8.45 -13.43
CA ASN A 190 -0.05 -8.36 -13.64
C ASN A 190 0.69 -8.31 -12.30
N LYS A 191 1.25 -9.46 -11.94
CA LYS A 191 2.01 -9.65 -10.69
C LYS A 191 3.26 -8.76 -10.55
N ILE A 192 3.94 -8.43 -11.66
CA ILE A 192 5.08 -7.50 -11.62
C ILE A 192 4.56 -6.11 -11.24
N ASN A 193 3.46 -5.69 -11.83
CA ASN A 193 2.87 -4.40 -11.52
C ASN A 193 2.37 -4.33 -10.06
N ASP A 194 1.69 -5.38 -9.60
CA ASP A 194 1.22 -5.51 -8.22
C ASP A 194 2.34 -5.28 -7.19
N LEU A 195 3.45 -6.01 -7.35
CA LEU A 195 4.63 -5.84 -6.50
C LEU A 195 5.30 -4.48 -6.68
N TYR A 196 5.28 -3.93 -7.89
CA TYR A 196 5.82 -2.60 -8.16
C TYR A 196 5.05 -1.50 -7.44
N MET A 197 3.72 -1.56 -7.43
CA MET A 197 2.89 -0.61 -6.69
C MET A 197 3.13 -0.73 -5.17
N LEU A 198 3.24 -1.95 -4.65
CA LEU A 198 3.61 -2.19 -3.26
C LEU A 198 5.01 -1.63 -2.92
N TYR A 199 5.98 -1.77 -3.82
CA TYR A 199 7.35 -1.33 -3.56
C TYR A 199 7.51 0.19 -3.69
N LEU A 200 6.67 0.85 -4.50
CA LEU A 200 6.59 2.30 -4.52
C LEU A 200 6.18 2.88 -3.17
N THR A 201 5.26 2.20 -2.46
CA THR A 201 4.83 2.64 -1.14
C THR A 201 5.84 2.26 -0.05
N GLN A 202 6.36 1.03 -0.11
CA GLN A 202 7.28 0.48 0.89
C GLN A 202 8.68 1.13 0.82
N TYR A 203 9.19 1.38 -0.38
CA TYR A 203 10.55 1.87 -0.62
C TYR A 203 10.56 3.27 -1.25
N ALA A 204 9.72 4.16 -0.75
CA ALA A 204 9.49 5.50 -1.30
C ALA A 204 10.76 6.37 -1.50
N GLY A 205 11.86 6.06 -0.81
CA GLY A 205 13.15 6.75 -0.97
C GLY A 205 14.00 6.24 -2.14
N LEU A 206 13.78 5.02 -2.64
CA LEU A 206 14.53 4.44 -3.75
C LEU A 206 14.16 5.07 -5.09
N GLU A 207 15.04 4.97 -6.10
CA GLU A 207 14.67 5.40 -7.44
C GLU A 207 13.66 4.44 -8.07
N LYS A 208 12.71 4.95 -8.86
CA LYS A 208 11.68 4.13 -9.51
C LYS A 208 12.29 3.02 -10.38
N SER A 209 13.42 3.29 -11.03
CA SER A 209 14.16 2.28 -11.81
C SER A 209 14.73 1.16 -10.93
N SER A 210 15.23 1.49 -9.75
CA SER A 210 15.71 0.50 -8.78
C SER A 210 14.57 -0.31 -8.20
N ILE A 211 13.40 0.29 -7.98
CA ILE A 211 12.20 -0.42 -7.56
C ILE A 211 11.77 -1.43 -8.63
N LEU A 212 11.74 -1.03 -9.91
CA LEU A 212 11.40 -1.93 -11.01
C LEU A 212 12.40 -3.09 -11.14
N ASP A 213 13.70 -2.80 -11.02
CA ASP A 213 14.75 -3.82 -11.03
C ASP A 213 14.59 -4.78 -9.83
N LEU A 214 14.25 -4.25 -8.65
CA LEU A 214 14.05 -5.02 -7.42
C LEU A 214 12.85 -5.97 -7.55
N VAL A 215 11.71 -5.46 -8.00
CA VAL A 215 10.50 -6.25 -8.27
C VAL A 215 10.79 -7.37 -9.27
N SER A 216 11.53 -7.05 -10.34
CA SER A 216 11.91 -8.04 -11.33
C SER A 216 12.74 -9.17 -10.69
N ALA A 217 13.73 -8.82 -9.86
CA ALA A 217 14.55 -9.80 -9.16
C ALA A 217 13.72 -10.65 -8.18
N ASP A 218 12.81 -10.04 -7.42
CA ASP A 218 11.94 -10.70 -6.46
C ASP A 218 10.94 -11.67 -7.12
N VAL A 219 10.34 -11.28 -8.26
CA VAL A 219 9.46 -12.16 -9.03
C VAL A 219 10.24 -13.35 -9.57
N ILE A 220 11.43 -13.10 -10.13
CA ILE A 220 12.30 -14.15 -10.67
C ILE A 220 12.67 -15.15 -9.56
N GLU A 221 13.08 -14.64 -8.40
CA GLU A 221 13.43 -15.46 -7.23
C GLU A 221 12.25 -16.31 -6.74
N LYS A 222 11.06 -15.72 -6.63
CA LYS A 222 9.86 -16.42 -6.14
C LYS A 222 9.32 -17.46 -7.12
N GLU A 223 9.47 -17.24 -8.43
CA GLU A 223 8.88 -18.12 -9.45
C GLU A 223 9.82 -19.21 -9.95
N TYR A 224 11.11 -18.89 -10.06
CA TYR A 224 12.06 -19.76 -10.73
C TYR A 224 13.14 -20.31 -9.79
N TYR A 225 13.50 -19.58 -8.74
CA TYR A 225 14.54 -20.04 -7.81
C TYR A 225 13.96 -20.87 -6.65
N THR A 226 12.87 -20.43 -6.04
CA THR A 226 12.33 -21.06 -4.81
C THR A 226 11.24 -22.12 -5.04
N LYS A 227 10.65 -22.20 -6.24
CA LYS A 227 9.46 -23.03 -6.50
C LYS A 227 9.70 -24.38 -7.18
N ASP A 228 10.67 -24.51 -8.08
CA ASP A 228 10.85 -25.74 -8.86
C ASP A 228 12.32 -25.93 -9.28
N GLU A 229 12.94 -27.03 -8.84
CA GLU A 229 14.33 -27.38 -9.18
C GLU A 229 14.58 -27.45 -10.70
N ARG A 230 13.55 -27.73 -11.50
CA ARG A 230 13.66 -27.85 -12.97
C ARG A 230 13.75 -26.51 -13.69
N PHE A 231 13.33 -25.43 -13.05
CA PHE A 231 13.37 -24.06 -13.59
C PHE A 231 14.34 -23.17 -12.83
N THR A 232 15.25 -23.77 -12.06
CA THR A 232 16.26 -23.05 -11.26
C THR A 232 17.10 -22.13 -12.13
N ILE A 233 17.03 -20.85 -11.82
CA ILE A 233 17.90 -19.84 -12.39
C ILE A 233 19.23 -19.86 -11.63
N ALA A 234 20.33 -19.69 -12.37
CA ALA A 234 21.65 -19.61 -11.76
C ALA A 234 21.69 -18.47 -10.71
N PRO A 235 22.13 -18.72 -9.46
CA PRO A 235 22.20 -17.71 -8.42
C PRO A 235 22.98 -16.45 -8.82
N SER A 236 23.94 -16.62 -9.75
CA SER A 236 24.71 -15.51 -10.33
C SER A 236 23.86 -14.43 -11.00
N ILE A 237 22.72 -14.79 -11.60
CA ILE A 237 21.80 -13.85 -12.26
C ILE A 237 21.11 -12.97 -11.22
N LEU A 238 20.54 -13.58 -10.17
CA LEU A 238 19.87 -12.87 -9.08
C LEU A 238 20.88 -12.02 -8.29
N MET A 239 22.04 -12.60 -7.94
CA MET A 239 23.13 -11.90 -7.29
C MET A 239 23.51 -10.63 -8.08
N LYS A 240 23.72 -10.76 -9.39
CA LYS A 240 24.04 -9.62 -10.28
C LYS A 240 22.99 -8.52 -10.24
N GLN A 241 21.71 -8.87 -10.27
CA GLN A 241 20.62 -7.90 -10.25
C GLN A 241 20.59 -7.12 -8.93
N TYR A 242 20.56 -7.82 -7.79
CA TYR A 242 20.53 -7.17 -6.48
C TYR A 242 21.77 -6.32 -6.22
N LEU A 243 22.96 -6.81 -6.56
CA LEU A 243 24.20 -6.02 -6.43
C LEU A 243 24.13 -4.75 -7.28
N SER A 244 23.62 -4.82 -8.52
CA SER A 244 23.48 -3.63 -9.37
C SER A 244 22.56 -2.57 -8.75
N ILE A 245 21.49 -2.98 -8.07
CA ILE A 245 20.59 -2.09 -7.33
C ILE A 245 21.31 -1.46 -6.13
N ILE A 246 21.99 -2.27 -5.32
CA ILE A 246 22.73 -1.82 -4.14
C ILE A 246 23.81 -0.79 -4.55
N GLU A 247 24.58 -1.09 -5.60
CA GLU A 247 25.62 -0.18 -6.10
C GLU A 247 25.02 1.17 -6.52
N ARG A 248 23.90 1.16 -7.24
CA ARG A 248 23.23 2.38 -7.68
C ARG A 248 22.73 3.21 -6.50
N GLU A 249 21.99 2.61 -5.58
CA GLU A 249 21.35 3.32 -4.48
C GLU A 249 22.37 3.84 -3.46
N VAL A 250 23.44 3.08 -3.16
CA VAL A 250 24.51 3.54 -2.28
C VAL A 250 25.31 4.69 -2.91
N ASN A 251 25.55 4.66 -4.22
CA ASN A 251 26.17 5.79 -4.92
C ASN A 251 25.32 7.06 -4.81
N ILE A 252 23.99 6.94 -4.94
CA ILE A 252 23.08 8.08 -4.77
C ILE A 252 23.16 8.61 -3.33
N ILE A 253 23.18 7.73 -2.32
CA ILE A 253 23.36 8.13 -0.91
C ILE A 253 24.67 8.91 -0.71
N ILE A 254 25.77 8.45 -1.29
CA ILE A 254 27.06 9.14 -1.22
C ILE A 254 26.97 10.55 -1.83
N GLN A 255 26.32 10.69 -2.99
CA GLN A 255 26.11 11.98 -3.64
C GLN A 255 25.25 12.91 -2.77
N LEU A 256 24.14 12.39 -2.25
CA LEU A 256 23.22 13.13 -1.38
C LEU A 256 23.84 13.52 -0.03
N SER A 257 24.86 12.80 0.45
CA SER A 257 25.55 13.10 1.70
C SER A 257 26.32 14.43 1.69
N LYS A 258 26.52 15.05 0.51
CA LYS A 258 27.24 16.34 0.33
C LYS A 258 28.62 16.37 1.00
N LEU A 259 29.28 15.22 1.09
CA LEU A 259 30.62 15.10 1.65
C LEU A 259 31.67 15.58 0.64
N PRO A 260 32.88 15.99 1.08
CA PRO A 260 33.91 16.41 0.14
C PRO A 260 34.25 15.30 -0.88
N ASN A 261 34.32 15.69 -2.15
CA ASN A 261 34.56 14.86 -3.34
C ASN A 261 33.40 13.95 -3.80
N THR A 262 32.15 14.19 -3.43
CA THR A 262 31.01 13.33 -3.84
C THR A 262 30.21 13.83 -5.03
N GLU A 263 30.34 15.10 -5.43
CA GLU A 263 29.52 15.68 -6.51
C GLU A 263 29.76 14.98 -7.85
N ASN A 264 28.67 14.46 -8.44
CA ASN A 264 28.62 13.82 -9.76
C ASN A 264 29.62 12.67 -9.98
N LYS A 265 30.10 12.04 -8.91
CA LYS A 265 30.95 10.84 -9.01
C LYS A 265 30.14 9.59 -8.81
N HIS A 266 30.29 8.66 -9.74
CA HIS A 266 29.89 7.27 -9.57
C HIS A 266 31.13 6.46 -9.20
N TYR A 267 31.14 5.90 -8.00
CA TYR A 267 32.19 5.01 -7.52
C TYR A 267 31.90 3.57 -7.95
N ASN A 268 32.93 2.87 -8.43
CA ASN A 268 32.87 1.40 -8.50
C ASN A 268 32.74 0.82 -7.08
N TRP A 269 32.35 -0.45 -6.97
CA TRP A 269 32.12 -1.09 -5.68
C TRP A 269 33.29 -1.00 -4.68
N TYR A 270 34.52 -1.16 -5.16
CA TYR A 270 35.71 -1.10 -4.31
C TYR A 270 35.90 0.30 -3.69
N ASP A 271 35.77 1.34 -4.50
CA ASP A 271 35.88 2.71 -4.03
C ASP A 271 34.68 3.09 -3.15
N MET A 272 33.48 2.65 -3.55
CA MET A 272 32.22 2.87 -2.84
C MET A 272 32.29 2.33 -1.40
N LYS A 273 32.65 1.06 -1.22
CA LYS A 273 32.71 0.43 0.12
C LYS A 273 33.75 1.09 1.02
N ASN A 274 34.91 1.45 0.46
CA ASN A 274 35.97 2.12 1.21
C ASN A 274 35.58 3.56 1.58
N PHE A 275 34.86 4.26 0.71
CA PHE A 275 34.33 5.58 0.98
C PHE A 275 33.30 5.55 2.13
N VAL A 276 32.30 4.67 2.03
CA VAL A 276 31.29 4.44 3.09
C VAL A 276 31.97 4.19 4.43
N LYS A 277 32.95 3.26 4.46
CA LYS A 277 33.72 2.94 5.66
C LYS A 277 34.50 4.12 6.22
N LYS A 278 35.21 4.86 5.36
CA LYS A 278 36.06 5.99 5.77
C LYS A 278 35.24 7.18 6.28
N ARG A 279 34.06 7.41 5.70
CA ARG A 279 33.19 8.53 6.04
C ARG A 279 32.14 8.19 7.10
N GLY A 280 31.99 6.92 7.46
CA GLY A 280 31.03 6.47 8.47
C GLY A 280 29.58 6.64 8.01
N ILE A 281 29.30 6.38 6.73
CA ILE A 281 27.91 6.37 6.23
C ILE A 281 27.25 5.08 6.73
N GLU A 282 26.18 5.23 7.50
CA GLU A 282 25.42 4.12 8.09
C GLU A 282 23.95 4.18 7.66
N LEU A 283 23.23 3.07 7.86
CA LEU A 283 21.79 2.96 7.68
C LEU A 283 21.17 2.71 9.06
N GLU A 284 20.46 3.68 9.61
CA GLU A 284 19.93 3.64 10.97
C GLU A 284 18.83 2.58 11.17
N TYR A 285 18.18 2.16 10.07
CA TYR A 285 17.05 1.22 10.07
C TYR A 285 17.46 -0.28 10.12
N VAL A 286 18.74 -0.62 10.06
CA VAL A 286 19.20 -2.01 9.91
C VAL A 286 20.17 -2.43 11.04
N PRO A 287 20.21 -3.72 11.43
CA PRO A 287 21.02 -4.19 12.55
C PRO A 287 22.52 -4.38 12.22
N PHE A 288 22.95 -3.96 11.03
CA PHE A 288 24.32 -4.12 10.55
C PHE A 288 24.88 -2.79 10.05
N ARG A 289 26.21 -2.70 9.98
CA ARG A 289 26.86 -1.53 9.38
C ARG A 289 26.91 -1.66 7.87
N LEU A 290 26.62 -0.58 7.14
CA LEU A 290 26.53 -0.62 5.68
C LEU A 290 27.83 -1.14 5.05
N TYR A 291 28.98 -0.65 5.52
CA TYR A 291 30.26 -1.09 4.96
C TYR A 291 30.52 -2.59 5.15
N LYS A 292 29.98 -3.24 6.19
CA LYS A 292 30.14 -4.69 6.40
C LYS A 292 29.38 -5.47 5.34
N ALA A 293 28.16 -5.04 5.01
CA ALA A 293 27.40 -5.63 3.92
C ALA A 293 28.13 -5.46 2.58
N LEU A 294 28.62 -4.24 2.30
CA LEU A 294 29.37 -3.96 1.08
C LEU A 294 30.69 -4.76 0.99
N ASP A 295 31.41 -4.94 2.10
CA ASP A 295 32.63 -5.75 2.15
C ASP A 295 32.31 -7.24 1.91
N ALA A 296 31.26 -7.77 2.54
CA ALA A 296 30.85 -9.17 2.38
C ALA A 296 30.42 -9.49 0.94
N LEU A 297 29.76 -8.53 0.28
CA LEU A 297 29.22 -8.70 -1.07
C LEU A 297 30.22 -8.35 -2.19
N TYR A 298 31.35 -7.72 -1.87
CA TYR A 298 32.32 -7.23 -2.87
C TYR A 298 32.87 -8.33 -3.78
N LYS A 299 33.23 -9.50 -3.23
CA LYS A 299 33.78 -10.61 -4.03
C LYS A 299 32.83 -11.03 -5.15
N PHE A 300 31.54 -11.11 -4.83
CA PHE A 300 30.48 -11.50 -5.77
C PHE A 300 30.22 -10.48 -6.85
N ARG A 301 30.43 -9.19 -6.57
CA ARG A 301 30.25 -8.14 -7.59
C ARG A 301 31.23 -8.31 -8.74
N ASN A 302 32.49 -8.64 -8.42
CA ASN A 302 33.52 -8.88 -9.43
C ASN A 302 33.29 -10.22 -10.14
N GLU A 303 33.02 -11.28 -9.38
CA GLU A 303 32.79 -12.64 -9.90
C GLU A 303 31.57 -12.72 -10.83
N SER A 304 30.44 -12.10 -10.45
CA SER A 304 29.19 -12.07 -11.25
C SER A 304 29.28 -11.24 -12.54
N MET A 305 30.23 -10.30 -12.64
CA MET A 305 30.42 -9.48 -13.84
C MET A 305 31.27 -10.13 -14.91
N HIS A 306 32.28 -10.88 -14.50
CA HIS A 306 33.24 -11.48 -15.41
C HIS A 306 32.86 -12.89 -15.84
N GLY A 307 31.85 -13.51 -15.20
CA GLY A 307 31.35 -14.85 -15.57
C GLY A 307 32.36 -15.97 -15.30
N GLU A 308 33.40 -15.68 -14.53
CA GLU A 308 34.55 -16.56 -14.30
C GLU A 308 34.37 -17.47 -13.06
N THR A 309 33.26 -17.36 -12.31
CA THR A 309 33.06 -18.12 -11.06
C THR A 309 31.60 -18.54 -10.88
N ASP A 310 31.41 -19.82 -10.54
CA ASP A 310 30.09 -20.38 -10.20
C ASP A 310 29.65 -19.85 -8.84
N ILE A 311 28.76 -18.85 -8.84
CA ILE A 311 28.11 -18.39 -7.61
C ILE A 311 27.18 -19.50 -7.12
N THR A 312 27.47 -20.02 -5.92
CA THR A 312 26.70 -21.09 -5.30
C THR A 312 25.44 -20.56 -4.60
N ASN A 313 24.55 -21.46 -4.21
CA ASN A 313 23.39 -21.10 -3.38
C ASN A 313 23.86 -20.55 -2.02
N GLU A 314 24.91 -21.13 -1.42
CA GLU A 314 25.48 -20.68 -0.14
C GLU A 314 26.04 -19.25 -0.23
N ASP A 315 26.64 -18.90 -1.37
CA ASP A 315 27.09 -17.54 -1.65
C ASP A 315 25.91 -16.57 -1.78
N TYR A 316 24.81 -16.99 -2.42
CA TYR A 316 23.61 -16.20 -2.56
C TYR A 316 22.87 -15.98 -1.22
N GLU A 317 22.91 -16.96 -0.31
CA GLU A 317 22.38 -16.82 1.05
C GLU A 317 23.02 -15.66 1.83
N ILE A 318 24.27 -15.29 1.53
CA ILE A 318 24.91 -14.12 2.14
C ILE A 318 24.17 -12.84 1.73
N LEU A 319 23.81 -12.68 0.45
CA LEU A 319 23.01 -11.55 0.01
C LEU A 319 21.61 -11.57 0.62
N LEU A 320 20.97 -12.74 0.63
CA LEU A 320 19.64 -12.89 1.22
C LEU A 320 19.63 -12.52 2.71
N SER A 321 20.70 -12.84 3.45
CA SER A 321 20.80 -12.46 4.86
C SER A 321 20.69 -10.94 5.09
N TYR A 322 21.30 -10.12 4.22
CA TYR A 322 21.20 -8.66 4.31
C TYR A 322 19.87 -8.15 3.78
N LYS A 323 19.38 -8.70 2.67
CA LYS A 323 18.06 -8.37 2.11
C LYS A 323 16.96 -8.59 3.15
N ASN A 324 16.95 -9.76 3.79
CA ASN A 324 15.97 -10.16 4.81
C ASN A 324 16.13 -9.38 6.12
N GLN A 325 17.29 -8.76 6.35
CA GLN A 325 17.51 -7.77 7.42
C GLN A 325 17.20 -6.34 6.97
N ASN A 326 16.27 -6.17 6.02
CA ASN A 326 15.73 -4.89 5.57
C ASN A 326 16.73 -3.95 4.88
N LEU A 327 17.74 -4.48 4.17
CA LEU A 327 18.72 -3.65 3.44
C LEU A 327 18.06 -2.57 2.55
N PHE A 328 17.10 -2.95 1.71
CA PHE A 328 16.45 -2.01 0.77
C PHE A 328 15.58 -0.97 1.49
N MET A 329 14.93 -1.34 2.59
CA MET A 329 14.26 -0.38 3.46
C MET A 329 15.26 0.60 4.09
N GLY A 330 16.40 0.10 4.61
CA GLY A 330 17.45 0.96 5.15
C GLY A 330 17.99 1.96 4.13
N LEU A 331 18.21 1.53 2.88
CA LEU A 331 18.60 2.42 1.79
C LEU A 331 17.52 3.47 1.48
N SER A 332 16.25 3.05 1.43
CA SER A 332 15.10 3.93 1.23
C SER A 332 15.04 5.03 2.29
N VAL A 333 15.02 4.62 3.57
CA VAL A 333 14.97 5.53 4.73
C VAL A 333 16.12 6.53 4.68
N LYS A 334 17.35 6.05 4.44
CA LYS A 334 18.52 6.93 4.40
C LYS A 334 18.41 8.00 3.32
N LYS A 335 17.86 7.65 2.16
CA LYS A 335 17.64 8.60 1.07
C LYS A 335 16.56 9.63 1.41
N LEU A 336 15.47 9.22 2.06
CA LEU A 336 14.44 10.16 2.53
C LEU A 336 15.03 11.17 3.52
N GLU A 337 15.80 10.70 4.50
CA GLU A 337 16.51 11.55 5.47
C GLU A 337 17.43 12.57 4.78
N LEU A 338 18.28 12.11 3.86
CA LEU A 338 19.23 12.97 3.16
C LEU A 338 18.56 13.99 2.23
N LYS A 339 17.39 13.65 1.68
CA LYS A 339 16.57 14.56 0.86
C LYS A 339 15.71 15.50 1.72
N GLY A 340 15.56 15.23 3.03
CA GLY A 340 14.66 15.97 3.92
C GLY A 340 13.18 15.80 3.54
N ILE A 341 12.82 14.63 2.99
CA ILE A 341 11.44 14.33 2.59
C ILE A 341 10.71 13.67 3.76
N VAL A 342 9.54 14.21 4.11
CA VAL A 342 8.62 13.63 5.08
C VAL A 342 7.46 12.98 4.32
N ILE A 343 7.11 11.74 4.67
CA ILE A 343 6.00 11.01 4.05
C ILE A 343 4.74 11.23 4.87
N HIS A 344 3.88 12.10 4.36
CA HIS A 344 2.57 12.35 4.92
C HIS A 344 1.55 11.27 4.51
N PRO A 345 0.55 10.99 5.37
CA PRO A 345 0.44 11.49 6.73
C PRO A 345 1.43 10.78 7.66
N THR A 346 2.04 11.48 8.61
CA THR A 346 2.92 10.87 9.62
C THR A 346 2.11 10.05 10.63
N VAL A 347 2.79 9.20 11.40
CA VAL A 347 2.14 8.43 12.50
C VAL A 347 1.53 9.37 13.54
N GLU A 348 2.19 10.51 13.80
CA GLU A 348 1.67 11.55 14.69
C GLU A 348 0.39 12.18 14.14
N GLU A 349 0.40 12.60 12.87
CA GLU A 349 -0.77 13.15 12.17
C GLU A 349 -1.93 12.16 12.18
N ILE A 350 -1.68 10.87 11.91
CA ILE A 350 -2.70 9.82 11.97
C ILE A 350 -3.29 9.72 13.39
N GLY A 351 -2.46 9.77 14.43
CA GLY A 351 -2.92 9.75 15.82
C GLY A 351 -3.84 10.95 16.14
N GLU A 352 -3.48 12.14 15.66
CA GLU A 352 -4.32 13.33 15.78
C GLU A 352 -5.65 13.19 15.04
N TYR A 353 -5.61 12.74 13.78
CA TYR A 353 -6.79 12.62 12.92
C TYR A 353 -7.76 11.56 13.41
N THR A 354 -7.25 10.46 13.96
CA THR A 354 -8.07 9.36 14.48
C THR A 354 -8.60 9.64 15.89
N GLY A 355 -8.09 10.66 16.59
CA GLY A 355 -8.37 10.91 18.01
C GLY A 355 -7.72 9.89 18.94
N ILE A 356 -6.88 9.00 18.41
CA ILE A 356 -6.04 8.08 19.16
C ILE A 356 -4.72 8.82 19.36
N ALA A 357 -4.66 9.69 20.37
CA ALA A 357 -3.46 10.48 20.67
C ALA A 357 -2.21 9.59 20.53
N PRO A 358 -1.18 10.02 19.78
CA PRO A 358 0.03 9.23 19.64
C PRO A 358 0.57 8.98 21.04
N LYS A 359 0.82 7.71 21.38
CA LYS A 359 1.74 7.41 22.49
C LYS A 359 3.10 7.94 22.07
N SER A 360 3.34 9.21 22.33
CA SER A 360 4.65 9.81 22.19
C SER A 360 5.64 8.95 23.00
N THR A 361 6.69 8.51 22.31
CA THR A 361 8.01 8.28 22.90
C THR A 361 8.06 7.36 24.14
N ILE A 362 8.04 6.04 23.92
CA ILE A 362 8.73 5.13 24.83
C ILE A 362 10.11 4.81 24.24
N ALA A 363 11.11 5.44 24.85
CA ALA A 363 12.52 5.06 24.93
C ALA A 363 13.43 5.29 23.70
N ASN A 364 13.76 6.56 23.44
CA ASN A 364 15.11 6.94 23.01
C ASN A 364 15.87 7.74 24.09
N GLU A 365 15.45 7.60 25.36
CA GLU A 365 16.20 8.05 26.53
C GLU A 365 16.68 6.83 27.33
N SER A 366 17.79 6.23 26.89
CA SER A 366 18.82 5.55 27.71
C SER A 366 19.65 4.54 26.90
N ILE A 367 20.34 5.02 25.87
CA ILE A 367 21.66 4.46 25.54
C ILE A 367 22.68 5.55 25.84
N LYS A 368 22.88 5.80 27.14
CA LYS A 368 24.18 6.30 27.58
C LYS A 368 25.16 5.17 27.27
N LYS A 369 26.06 5.46 26.33
CA LYS A 369 27.29 4.73 26.14
C LYS A 369 27.98 4.55 27.49
N GLU A 370 28.18 3.31 27.89
CA GLU A 370 29.44 2.90 28.52
C GLU A 370 30.29 2.20 27.46
#